data_AF-A0A960R6P3-F1
#
_entry.id   AF-A0A960R6P3-F1
#
_cell.length_a   1.000
_cell.length_b   1.000
_cell.length_c   1.000
_cell.angle_alpha   90.00
_cell.angle_beta   90.00
_cell.angle_gamma   90.00
#
_symmetry.space_group_name_H-M   'P 1'
#
loop_
_entity.id
_entity.type
_entity.pdbx_description
1 polymer ?
#
loop_
_entity_poly.entity_id
_entity_poly.type
_entity_poly.pdbx_seq_one_letter_code
_entity_poly.pdbx_strand_id
1 'polypeptide(L)'
;QAHARLTPVRVGAGVGHEDRIQENRRLKLKDGREADVRHAYSMPPDDLVESVGPIDPEIGLLRLDRADSGQPLALVYNFAMHPIQGVPSGGNTADITGFSSRVIEENLGDDVIALFVQGCGGDINPVNYKEVDRPRDAEPLGNLLGLSTLKAARTIETKEGAVLCTINETLTLPRRDLAARIAELEAEVDRRLRSLKGTTLNLKSFLPLIVKYSLDPDHPAYYSHRYLQDQLIGKGDWEKLDADNRNNLEAYLANIRTMEELTRLQVNLALLEKHQKEFLAKGPTIDVEVAGLRIGDFRLVTFPGELTVRIGLHIKKASPHEFTFVAGYTNGYIYYSPTAEQLKNPGYAQEDCDSVLAPEWQELFETRAAKLIKKLSEKK
;
A
#
# COMPACT_ATOMS: atom_id res chain seq x y z
N GLN A 1 0.24 13.89 -31.25
CA GLN A 1 1.17 15.00 -30.97
C GLN A 1 2.62 14.52 -30.93
N ALA A 2 3.01 13.57 -30.05
CA ALA A 2 4.39 13.05 -29.98
C ALA A 2 4.95 12.51 -31.31
N HIS A 3 4.16 11.71 -32.05
CA HIS A 3 4.56 11.19 -33.37
C HIS A 3 4.90 12.29 -34.40
N ALA A 4 4.31 13.48 -34.28
CA ALA A 4 4.58 14.58 -35.19
C ALA A 4 5.84 15.39 -34.83
N ARG A 5 6.48 15.10 -33.69
CA ARG A 5 7.66 15.81 -33.16
C ARG A 5 8.83 14.85 -32.91
N LEU A 6 8.97 13.84 -33.77
CA LEU A 6 10.08 12.88 -33.68
C LEU A 6 11.42 13.61 -33.87
N THR A 7 12.36 13.30 -32.99
CA THR A 7 13.74 13.81 -33.04
C THR A 7 14.70 12.69 -32.66
N PRO A 8 15.93 12.68 -33.21
CA PRO A 8 16.98 11.80 -32.71
C PRO A 8 17.30 12.08 -31.24
N VAL A 9 17.56 11.00 -30.48
CA VAL A 9 17.86 11.08 -29.03
C VAL A 9 19.05 10.21 -28.64
N ARG A 10 19.71 10.61 -27.55
CA ARG A 10 20.62 9.80 -26.74
C ARG A 10 19.84 9.27 -25.54
N VAL A 11 20.15 8.04 -25.13
CA VAL A 11 19.44 7.33 -24.06
C VAL A 11 20.37 7.01 -22.91
N GLY A 12 19.91 7.22 -21.68
CA GLY A 12 20.58 6.75 -20.47
C GLY A 12 19.58 6.16 -19.49
N ALA A 13 20.05 5.25 -18.65
CA ALA A 13 19.26 4.65 -17.58
C ALA A 13 19.99 4.85 -16.24
N GLY A 14 19.24 4.88 -15.15
CA GLY A 14 19.82 5.05 -13.82
C GLY A 14 18.81 4.79 -12.71
N VAL A 15 19.27 4.95 -11.48
CA VAL A 15 18.46 4.81 -10.28
C VAL A 15 18.63 6.02 -9.36
N GLY A 16 17.54 6.40 -8.70
CA GLY A 16 17.53 7.32 -7.57
C GLY A 16 17.01 6.63 -6.31
N HIS A 17 16.90 7.39 -5.23
CA HIS A 17 16.46 6.88 -3.93
C HIS A 17 15.55 7.90 -3.25
N GLU A 18 14.40 7.43 -2.77
CA GLU A 18 13.47 8.20 -1.93
C GLU A 18 12.73 7.26 -0.98
N ASP A 19 12.96 7.42 0.33
CA ASP A 19 12.39 6.61 1.40
C ASP A 19 11.60 7.43 2.43
N ARG A 20 11.49 8.76 2.25
CA ARG A 20 10.88 9.67 3.24
C ARG A 20 9.38 9.87 3.03
N ILE A 21 8.88 9.51 1.86
CA ILE A 21 7.50 9.84 1.44
C ILE A 21 6.55 8.64 1.45
N GLN A 22 7.06 7.43 1.65
CA GLN A 22 6.29 6.19 1.54
C GLN A 22 6.38 5.33 2.81
N GLU A 23 5.32 4.57 3.07
CA GLU A 23 5.25 3.59 4.16
C GLU A 23 4.57 2.31 3.65
N ASN A 24 5.05 1.14 4.09
CA ASN A 24 4.32 -0.09 3.83
C ASN A 24 3.07 -0.12 4.71
N ARG A 25 1.92 -0.28 4.09
CA ARG A 25 0.62 -0.23 4.77
C ARG A 25 0.20 -1.56 5.37
N ARG A 26 0.99 -2.63 5.25
CA ARG A 26 0.72 -3.94 5.86
C ARG A 26 1.51 -4.09 7.15
N LEU A 27 0.76 -4.17 8.25
CA LEU A 27 1.23 -4.35 9.61
C LEU A 27 1.14 -5.84 9.96
N LYS A 28 2.27 -6.43 10.33
CA LYS A 28 2.30 -7.77 10.91
C LYS A 28 1.91 -7.70 12.37
N LEU A 29 0.94 -8.50 12.76
CA LEU A 29 0.44 -8.58 14.13
C LEU A 29 1.07 -9.76 14.87
N LYS A 30 1.17 -9.65 16.19
CA LYS A 30 1.79 -10.66 17.07
C LYS A 30 1.13 -12.04 17.03
N ASP A 31 -0.08 -12.15 16.51
CA ASP A 31 -0.81 -13.41 16.34
C ASP A 31 -0.66 -14.02 14.94
N GLY A 32 0.23 -13.47 14.12
CA GLY A 32 0.53 -13.93 12.76
C GLY A 32 -0.41 -13.40 11.68
N ARG A 33 -1.43 -12.61 12.04
CA ARG A 33 -2.29 -11.91 11.07
C ARG A 33 -1.58 -10.68 10.50
N GLU A 34 -2.08 -10.19 9.37
CA GLU A 34 -1.68 -8.90 8.81
C GLU A 34 -2.90 -7.97 8.70
N ALA A 35 -2.78 -6.78 9.29
CA ALA A 35 -3.75 -5.70 9.11
C ALA A 35 -3.20 -4.65 8.16
N ASP A 36 -4.06 -3.98 7.41
CA ASP A 36 -3.66 -2.86 6.56
C ASP A 36 -4.13 -1.49 7.07
N VAL A 37 -3.42 -0.46 6.59
CA VAL A 37 -3.66 0.95 6.89
C VAL A 37 -4.53 1.57 5.79
N ARG A 38 -5.85 1.67 6.03
CA ARG A 38 -6.83 2.25 5.08
C ARG A 38 -7.85 3.17 5.75
N HIS A 39 -8.33 4.20 5.06
CA HIS A 39 -9.40 5.07 5.58
C HIS A 39 -10.75 4.38 5.80
N ALA A 40 -10.92 3.15 5.30
CA ALA A 40 -12.16 2.39 5.45
C ALA A 40 -12.43 1.90 6.89
N TYR A 41 -11.41 1.82 7.76
CA TYR A 41 -11.54 1.24 9.11
C TYR A 41 -10.42 1.69 10.06
N SER A 42 -10.62 1.50 11.37
CA SER A 42 -9.63 1.83 12.42
C SER A 42 -8.32 1.05 12.31
N MET A 43 -7.27 1.61 12.92
CA MET A 43 -5.98 0.94 13.07
C MET A 43 -6.06 -0.17 14.14
N PRO A 44 -5.29 -1.26 14.01
CA PRO A 44 -5.11 -2.17 15.14
C PRO A 44 -4.44 -1.43 16.32
N PRO A 45 -4.66 -1.84 17.57
CA PRO A 45 -3.91 -1.35 18.71
C PRO A 45 -2.39 -1.50 18.54
N ASP A 46 -1.62 -0.48 18.91
CA ASP A 46 -0.16 -0.45 18.75
C ASP A 46 0.55 -1.61 19.44
N ASP A 47 0.03 -2.07 20.58
CA ASP A 47 0.58 -3.20 21.34
C ASP A 47 0.41 -4.55 20.64
N LEU A 48 -0.41 -4.63 19.59
CA LEU A 48 -0.56 -5.82 18.74
C LEU A 48 0.36 -5.81 17.52
N VAL A 49 0.90 -4.65 17.14
CA VAL A 49 1.78 -4.52 15.98
C VAL A 49 3.17 -5.06 16.32
N GLU A 50 3.65 -6.00 15.51
CA GLU A 50 4.97 -6.62 15.64
C GLU A 50 5.99 -5.96 14.71
N SER A 51 5.62 -5.77 13.43
CA SER A 51 6.50 -5.18 12.41
C SER A 51 5.70 -4.69 11.21
N VAL A 52 6.38 -4.03 10.27
CA VAL A 52 5.81 -3.55 9.00
C VAL A 52 6.44 -4.26 7.80
N GLY A 53 5.73 -4.27 6.66
CA GLY A 53 6.27 -4.77 5.40
C GLY A 53 7.44 -3.92 4.86
N PRO A 54 8.19 -4.44 3.86
CA PRO A 54 9.29 -3.69 3.24
C PRO A 54 8.77 -2.55 2.36
N ILE A 55 9.63 -1.62 1.99
CA ILE A 55 9.38 -0.61 0.95
C ILE A 55 10.36 -0.80 -0.22
N ASP A 56 10.06 -0.21 -1.38
CA ASP A 56 10.99 -0.12 -2.52
C ASP A 56 11.33 1.37 -2.73
N PRO A 57 12.44 1.87 -2.16
CA PRO A 57 12.78 3.29 -2.22
C PRO A 57 13.46 3.68 -3.54
N GLU A 58 13.69 2.72 -4.43
CA GLU A 58 14.42 2.95 -5.67
C GLU A 58 13.53 3.68 -6.70
N ILE A 59 14.05 4.77 -7.24
CA ILE A 59 13.44 5.49 -8.36
C ILE A 59 14.10 4.98 -9.65
N GLY A 60 13.39 4.25 -10.48
CA GLY A 60 13.92 3.82 -11.78
C GLY A 60 13.87 4.94 -12.81
N LEU A 61 14.95 5.18 -13.57
CA LEU A 61 15.04 6.31 -14.49
C LEU A 61 15.40 5.89 -15.91
N LEU A 62 14.72 6.48 -16.89
CA LEU A 62 15.09 6.50 -18.30
C LEU A 62 15.14 7.96 -18.77
N ARG A 63 16.34 8.40 -19.12
CA ARG A 63 16.62 9.75 -19.60
C ARG A 63 16.80 9.74 -21.11
N LEU A 64 16.11 10.67 -21.78
CA LEU A 64 16.20 10.89 -23.22
C LEU A 64 16.67 12.32 -23.46
N ASP A 65 17.86 12.49 -24.01
CA ASP A 65 18.40 13.79 -24.41
C ASP A 65 18.34 13.94 -25.92
N ARG A 66 18.07 15.14 -26.44
CA ARG A 66 18.11 15.42 -27.87
C ARG A 66 19.53 15.26 -28.40
N ALA A 67 19.71 14.53 -29.50
CA ALA A 67 21.05 14.23 -30.00
C ALA A 67 21.82 15.47 -30.49
N ASP A 68 21.10 16.49 -30.99
CA ASP A 68 21.68 17.70 -31.56
C ASP A 68 22.21 18.69 -30.51
N SER A 69 21.44 18.91 -29.45
CA SER A 69 21.66 19.95 -28.44
C SER A 69 22.14 19.38 -27.10
N GLY A 70 21.97 18.07 -26.87
CA GLY A 70 22.24 17.42 -25.59
C GLY A 70 21.25 17.81 -24.49
N GLN A 71 20.24 18.62 -24.78
CA GLN A 71 19.23 19.03 -23.81
C GLN A 71 18.24 17.89 -23.55
N PRO A 72 17.70 17.75 -22.33
CA PRO A 72 16.66 16.77 -22.04
C PRO A 72 15.45 16.94 -22.98
N LEU A 73 14.94 15.82 -23.49
CA LEU A 73 13.64 15.73 -24.16
C LEU A 73 12.58 15.19 -23.19
N ALA A 74 12.92 14.12 -22.48
CA ALA A 74 12.02 13.47 -21.55
C ALA A 74 12.78 12.71 -20.46
N LEU A 75 12.16 12.65 -19.29
CA LEU A 75 12.59 11.81 -18.19
C LEU A 75 11.42 10.91 -17.79
N VAL A 76 11.57 9.61 -17.98
CA VAL A 76 10.64 8.62 -17.44
C VAL A 76 11.15 8.20 -16.08
N TYR A 77 10.28 8.20 -15.08
CA TYR A 77 10.63 7.80 -13.72
C TYR A 77 9.61 6.83 -13.14
N ASN A 78 10.11 5.72 -12.59
CA ASN A 78 9.32 4.65 -12.00
C ASN A 78 9.48 4.65 -10.49
N PHE A 79 8.37 4.62 -9.75
CA PHE A 79 8.42 4.63 -8.29
C PHE A 79 7.21 3.90 -7.68
N ALA A 80 7.43 3.22 -6.56
CA ALA A 80 6.49 2.26 -5.97
C ALA A 80 5.71 2.84 -4.80
N MET A 81 4.75 3.74 -5.06
CA MET A 81 3.87 4.32 -4.03
C MET A 81 2.51 4.71 -4.60
N HIS A 82 1.41 4.49 -3.88
CA HIS A 82 0.08 4.92 -4.33
C HIS A 82 -0.05 6.46 -4.39
N PRO A 83 -0.56 7.02 -5.50
CA PRO A 83 -0.92 8.43 -5.62
C PRO A 83 -2.33 8.68 -5.07
N ILE A 84 -2.48 8.56 -3.75
CA ILE A 84 -3.78 8.61 -3.06
C ILE A 84 -3.85 9.69 -1.98
N GLN A 85 -2.94 10.66 -1.95
CA GLN A 85 -2.82 11.60 -0.85
C GLN A 85 -3.86 12.74 -0.93
N GLY A 86 -4.21 13.18 -2.12
CA GLY A 86 -5.13 14.28 -2.38
C GLY A 86 -4.52 15.67 -2.13
N VAL A 87 -5.38 16.68 -2.12
CA VAL A 87 -5.02 18.07 -1.81
C VAL A 87 -5.98 18.63 -0.74
N PRO A 88 -5.58 19.66 0.03
CA PRO A 88 -6.40 20.17 1.13
C PRO A 88 -7.81 20.64 0.71
N SER A 89 -7.96 21.11 -0.52
CA SER A 89 -9.24 21.56 -1.06
C SER A 89 -10.22 20.42 -1.38
N GLY A 90 -9.76 19.16 -1.39
CA GLY A 90 -10.53 18.01 -1.88
C GLY A 90 -10.78 18.02 -3.40
N GLY A 91 -10.15 18.93 -4.14
CA GLY A 91 -10.30 19.04 -5.59
C GLY A 91 -9.62 17.93 -6.37
N ASN A 92 -9.97 17.81 -7.66
CA ASN A 92 -9.31 16.89 -8.58
C ASN A 92 -7.82 17.23 -8.69
N THR A 93 -6.97 16.21 -8.62
CA THR A 93 -5.52 16.36 -8.66
C THR A 93 -4.87 15.15 -9.33
N ALA A 94 -3.70 15.37 -9.93
CA ALA A 94 -2.79 14.29 -10.36
C ALA A 94 -1.91 13.77 -9.20
N ASP A 95 -2.18 14.25 -7.98
CA ASP A 95 -1.58 13.79 -6.74
C ASP A 95 -0.05 13.98 -6.75
N ILE A 96 0.67 13.18 -5.95
CA ILE A 96 2.14 13.20 -5.82
C ILE A 96 2.81 13.11 -7.21
N THR A 97 2.23 12.36 -8.15
CA THR A 97 2.80 12.19 -9.50
C THR A 97 2.77 13.50 -10.29
N GLY A 98 1.67 14.25 -10.24
CA GLY A 98 1.57 15.55 -10.92
C GLY A 98 2.51 16.59 -10.32
N PHE A 99 2.62 16.66 -8.99
CA PHE A 99 3.53 17.59 -8.33
C PHE A 99 5.00 17.23 -8.62
N SER A 100 5.36 15.95 -8.56
CA SER A 100 6.72 15.50 -8.91
C SER A 100 7.08 15.76 -10.38
N SER A 101 6.17 15.47 -11.33
CA SER A 101 6.38 15.79 -12.75
C SER A 101 6.62 17.29 -12.94
N ARG A 102 5.79 18.14 -12.32
CA ARG A 102 5.95 19.60 -12.40
C ARG A 102 7.32 20.06 -11.92
N VAL A 103 7.78 19.58 -10.75
CA VAL A 103 9.11 19.93 -10.23
C VAL A 103 10.20 19.52 -11.22
N ILE A 104 10.09 18.35 -11.84
CA ILE A 104 11.07 17.87 -12.81
C ILE A 104 11.07 18.77 -14.07
N GLU A 105 9.90 19.05 -14.63
CA GLU A 105 9.72 19.84 -15.84
C GLU A 105 10.23 21.28 -15.66
N GLU A 106 9.84 21.95 -14.57
CA GLU A 106 10.28 23.31 -14.25
C GLU A 106 11.82 23.42 -14.05
N ASN A 107 12.50 22.33 -13.70
CA ASN A 107 13.95 22.30 -13.48
C ASN A 107 14.78 21.82 -14.69
N LEU A 108 14.18 21.08 -15.63
CA LEU A 108 14.86 20.59 -16.83
C LEU A 108 14.54 21.43 -18.08
N GLY A 109 13.44 22.19 -18.05
CA GLY A 109 13.02 23.14 -19.09
C GLY A 109 11.58 22.91 -19.54
N ASP A 110 10.90 23.98 -19.96
CA ASP A 110 9.44 23.99 -20.29
C ASP A 110 9.02 23.02 -21.41
N ASP A 111 9.97 22.60 -22.27
CA ASP A 111 9.75 21.66 -23.37
C ASP A 111 10.08 20.19 -23.00
N VAL A 112 10.46 19.93 -21.74
CA VAL A 112 10.78 18.59 -21.23
C VAL A 112 9.51 17.90 -20.74
N ILE A 113 9.42 16.59 -20.97
CA ILE A 113 8.30 15.77 -20.49
C ILE A 113 8.77 14.90 -19.32
N ALA A 114 8.15 15.04 -18.15
CA ALA A 114 8.36 14.13 -17.03
C ALA A 114 7.24 13.09 -16.95
N LEU A 115 7.56 11.85 -17.29
CA LEU A 115 6.59 10.75 -17.35
C LEU A 115 6.73 9.82 -16.15
N PHE A 116 5.77 9.90 -15.24
CA PHE A 116 5.65 8.95 -14.14
C PHE A 116 5.13 7.59 -14.63
N VAL A 117 5.78 6.50 -14.17
CA VAL A 117 5.36 5.12 -14.41
C VAL A 117 5.19 4.42 -13.07
N GLN A 118 3.97 4.01 -12.75
CA GLN A 118 3.65 3.43 -11.45
C GLN A 118 4.37 2.10 -11.21
N GLY A 119 5.17 2.03 -10.15
CA GLY A 119 5.83 0.81 -9.67
C GLY A 119 4.89 -0.11 -8.87
N CYS A 120 5.48 -1.09 -8.18
CA CYS A 120 4.75 -2.04 -7.34
C CYS A 120 4.30 -1.41 -6.01
N GLY A 121 3.29 -0.52 -6.09
CA GLY A 121 2.75 0.20 -4.94
C GLY A 121 1.62 -0.50 -4.20
N GLY A 122 1.20 -1.71 -4.58
CA GLY A 122 0.00 -2.40 -4.10
C GLY A 122 -0.22 -2.42 -2.57
N ASP A 123 0.85 -2.34 -1.78
CA ASP A 123 0.86 -2.29 -0.32
C ASP A 123 1.62 -1.08 0.25
N ILE A 124 1.74 0.01 -0.52
CA ILE A 124 2.50 1.21 -0.15
C ILE A 124 1.58 2.44 -0.13
N ASN A 125 1.47 3.07 1.04
CA ASN A 125 0.82 4.37 1.18
C ASN A 125 1.86 5.51 1.16
N PRO A 126 1.43 6.75 0.86
CA PRO A 126 2.15 7.94 1.29
C PRO A 126 2.28 7.99 2.82
N VAL A 127 3.38 8.56 3.33
CA VAL A 127 3.51 8.80 4.78
C VAL A 127 2.38 9.70 5.31
N ASN A 128 2.05 9.54 6.58
CA ASN A 128 0.99 10.29 7.27
C ASN A 128 -0.40 10.07 6.65
N TYR A 129 -0.62 8.96 5.95
CA TYR A 129 -1.87 8.68 5.26
C TYR A 129 -3.10 8.75 6.19
N LYS A 130 -2.93 8.34 7.46
CA LYS A 130 -3.96 8.31 8.51
C LYS A 130 -4.03 9.54 9.41
N GLU A 131 -3.21 10.55 9.20
CA GLU A 131 -3.14 11.71 10.08
C GLU A 131 -4.50 12.45 10.12
N VAL A 132 -4.93 12.83 11.33
CA VAL A 132 -6.19 13.54 11.58
C VAL A 132 -5.98 14.98 12.06
N ASP A 133 -4.75 15.32 12.46
CA ASP A 133 -4.40 16.63 13.02
C ASP A 133 -3.91 17.64 11.96
N ARG A 134 -3.73 17.18 10.72
CA ARG A 134 -3.27 18.00 9.60
C ARG A 134 -4.07 17.71 8.32
N PRO A 135 -4.28 18.72 7.46
CA PRO A 135 -4.90 18.49 6.17
C PRO A 135 -4.00 17.64 5.28
N ARG A 136 -4.62 16.79 4.47
CA ARG A 136 -3.92 15.95 3.51
C ARG A 136 -3.34 16.82 2.39
N ASP A 137 -2.08 16.59 2.07
CA ASP A 137 -1.39 17.35 1.03
C ASP A 137 -0.34 16.50 0.30
N ALA A 138 -0.58 16.26 -0.98
CA ALA A 138 0.33 15.55 -1.88
C ALA A 138 1.52 16.40 -2.32
N GLU A 139 1.42 17.74 -2.28
CA GLU A 139 2.42 18.64 -2.87
C GLU A 139 3.79 18.51 -2.21
N PRO A 140 3.93 18.53 -0.87
CA PRO A 140 5.23 18.35 -0.23
C PRO A 140 5.89 17.01 -0.59
N LEU A 141 5.11 15.93 -0.68
CA LEU A 141 5.61 14.59 -1.00
C LEU A 141 6.03 14.49 -2.47
N GLY A 142 5.23 15.06 -3.38
CA GLY A 142 5.56 15.13 -4.80
C GLY A 142 6.79 15.98 -5.07
N ASN A 143 6.95 17.10 -4.36
CA ASN A 143 8.13 17.95 -4.47
C ASN A 143 9.41 17.20 -4.04
N LEU A 144 9.36 16.44 -2.95
CA LEU A 144 10.48 15.61 -2.50
C LEU A 144 10.84 14.53 -3.55
N LEU A 145 9.83 13.83 -4.10
CA LEU A 145 10.06 12.83 -5.16
C LEU A 145 10.69 13.45 -6.40
N GLY A 146 10.20 14.62 -6.83
CA GLY A 146 10.74 15.37 -7.98
C GLY A 146 12.20 15.77 -7.77
N LEU A 147 12.54 16.29 -6.59
CA LEU A 147 13.93 16.66 -6.23
C LEU A 147 14.87 15.45 -6.19
N SER A 148 14.44 14.34 -5.57
CA SER A 148 15.22 13.10 -5.52
C SER A 148 15.43 12.51 -6.92
N THR A 149 14.40 12.59 -7.77
CA THR A 149 14.48 12.20 -9.18
C THR A 149 15.49 13.07 -9.95
N LEU A 150 15.43 14.40 -9.81
CA LEU A 150 16.37 15.33 -10.45
C LEU A 150 17.81 15.09 -10.02
N LYS A 151 18.04 14.83 -8.73
CA LYS A 151 19.38 14.53 -8.19
C LYS A 151 20.01 13.34 -8.90
N ALA A 152 19.25 12.27 -9.09
CA ALA A 152 19.72 11.07 -9.80
C ALA A 152 19.80 11.27 -11.31
N ALA A 153 18.84 11.97 -11.93
CA ALA A 153 18.85 12.22 -13.37
C ALA A 153 20.09 12.97 -13.86
N ARG A 154 20.67 13.84 -13.01
CA ARG A 154 21.91 14.57 -13.29
C ARG A 154 23.15 13.69 -13.42
N THR A 155 23.16 12.50 -12.82
CA THR A 155 24.29 11.58 -12.87
C THR A 155 24.21 10.60 -14.04
N ILE A 156 23.11 10.59 -14.79
CA ILE A 156 22.89 9.68 -15.91
C ILE A 156 23.63 10.19 -17.15
N GLU A 157 24.52 9.36 -17.69
CA GLU A 157 25.15 9.57 -18.99
C GLU A 157 24.27 8.98 -20.10
N THR A 158 23.97 9.77 -21.13
CA THR A 158 23.17 9.34 -22.28
C THR A 158 24.05 8.94 -23.46
N LYS A 159 23.68 7.91 -24.23
CA LYS A 159 24.47 7.36 -25.35
C LYS A 159 23.63 7.21 -26.61
N GLU A 160 24.27 7.29 -27.77
CA GLU A 160 23.64 7.01 -29.05
C GLU A 160 23.49 5.49 -29.29
N GLY A 161 22.70 5.11 -30.29
CA GLY A 161 22.58 3.72 -30.74
C GLY A 161 21.86 2.79 -29.76
N ALA A 162 20.99 3.34 -28.90
CA ALA A 162 20.22 2.55 -27.95
C ALA A 162 19.22 1.61 -28.65
N VAL A 163 19.24 0.34 -28.25
CA VAL A 163 18.28 -0.66 -28.74
C VAL A 163 16.90 -0.39 -28.14
N LEU A 164 15.90 -0.23 -29.00
CA LEU A 164 14.49 -0.24 -28.61
C LEU A 164 13.90 -1.61 -28.95
N CYS A 165 13.38 -2.31 -27.94
CA CYS A 165 12.72 -3.59 -28.14
C CYS A 165 11.47 -3.68 -27.26
N THR A 166 10.37 -4.13 -27.85
CA THR A 166 9.13 -4.43 -27.14
C THR A 166 8.70 -5.86 -27.41
N ILE A 167 8.15 -6.52 -26.39
CA ILE A 167 7.54 -7.84 -26.48
C ILE A 167 6.22 -7.75 -25.73
N ASN A 168 5.16 -8.28 -26.32
CA ASN A 168 3.84 -8.39 -25.71
C ASN A 168 3.44 -9.87 -25.76
N GLU A 169 2.98 -10.40 -24.63
CA GLU A 169 2.47 -11.76 -24.52
C GLU A 169 1.20 -11.78 -23.65
N THR A 170 0.28 -12.67 -23.99
CA THR A 170 -0.85 -13.02 -23.12
C THR A 170 -0.40 -14.07 -22.11
N LEU A 171 -0.76 -13.87 -20.84
CA LEU A 171 -0.55 -14.82 -19.75
C LEU A 171 -1.91 -15.20 -19.16
N THR A 172 -2.25 -16.48 -19.19
CA THR A 172 -3.43 -17.00 -18.49
C THR A 172 -3.08 -17.25 -17.03
N LEU A 173 -3.84 -16.64 -16.12
CA LEU A 173 -3.69 -16.76 -14.68
C LEU A 173 -4.90 -17.46 -14.06
N PRO A 174 -4.71 -18.27 -13.00
CA PRO A 174 -5.81 -18.88 -12.27
C PRO A 174 -6.51 -17.85 -11.38
N ARG A 175 -7.84 -17.94 -11.34
CA ARG A 175 -8.68 -17.21 -10.40
C ARG A 175 -8.94 -18.04 -9.15
N ARG A 176 -9.09 -17.38 -8.01
CA ARG A 176 -9.38 -18.04 -6.73
C ARG A 176 -10.87 -18.30 -6.58
N ASP A 177 -11.24 -19.53 -6.22
CA ASP A 177 -12.55 -19.79 -5.62
C ASP A 177 -12.52 -19.32 -4.16
N LEU A 178 -13.40 -18.39 -3.82
CA LEU A 178 -13.45 -17.71 -2.53
C LEU A 178 -14.52 -18.31 -1.61
N ALA A 179 -15.26 -19.33 -2.03
CA ALA A 179 -16.38 -19.88 -1.25
C ALA A 179 -15.96 -20.35 0.16
N ALA A 180 -14.90 -21.16 0.25
CA ALA A 180 -14.38 -21.61 1.55
C ALA A 180 -13.93 -20.44 2.42
N ARG A 181 -13.35 -19.41 1.77
CA ARG A 181 -12.84 -18.26 2.45
C ARG A 181 -13.93 -17.34 3.01
N ILE A 182 -15.00 -17.16 2.25
CA ILE A 182 -16.20 -16.43 2.69
C ILE A 182 -16.74 -17.10 3.96
N ALA A 183 -16.91 -18.43 3.94
CA ALA A 183 -17.40 -19.17 5.10
C ALA A 183 -16.51 -19.02 6.35
N GLU A 184 -15.18 -19.03 6.18
CA GLU A 184 -14.25 -18.77 7.29
C GLU A 184 -14.44 -17.38 7.90
N LEU A 185 -14.60 -16.35 7.05
CA LEU A 185 -14.72 -14.97 7.48
C LEU A 185 -16.10 -14.67 8.09
N GLU A 186 -17.17 -15.27 7.55
CA GLU A 186 -18.51 -15.27 8.15
C GLU A 186 -18.49 -15.88 9.56
N ALA A 187 -17.83 -17.03 9.72
CA ALA A 187 -17.68 -17.66 11.02
C ALA A 187 -16.87 -16.79 12.01
N GLU A 188 -15.88 -16.04 11.53
CA GLU A 188 -15.14 -15.08 12.37
C GLU A 188 -15.99 -13.89 12.78
N VAL A 189 -16.78 -13.33 11.86
CA VAL A 189 -17.75 -12.26 12.15
C VAL A 189 -18.72 -12.73 13.24
N ASP A 190 -19.27 -13.94 13.11
CA ASP A 190 -20.17 -14.54 14.11
C ASP A 190 -19.49 -14.72 15.48
N ARG A 191 -18.24 -15.20 15.50
CA ARG A 191 -17.46 -15.34 16.74
C ARG A 191 -17.28 -13.99 17.43
N ARG A 192 -16.98 -12.93 16.68
CA ARG A 192 -16.80 -11.57 17.20
C ARG A 192 -18.10 -10.93 17.68
N LEU A 193 -19.20 -11.14 16.96
CA LEU A 193 -20.52 -10.70 17.42
C LEU A 193 -20.89 -11.34 18.77
N ARG A 194 -20.59 -12.64 18.94
CA ARG A 194 -20.85 -13.36 20.19
C ARG A 194 -19.88 -13.01 21.32
N SER A 195 -18.73 -12.37 21.04
CA SER A 195 -17.77 -11.95 22.07
C SER A 195 -18.11 -10.61 22.72
N LEU A 196 -19.08 -9.86 22.19
CA LEU A 196 -19.56 -8.62 22.79
C LEU A 196 -20.15 -8.90 24.19
N LYS A 197 -19.76 -8.10 25.17
CA LYS A 197 -20.17 -8.23 26.58
C LYS A 197 -21.12 -7.11 26.99
N GLY A 198 -22.03 -7.40 27.91
CA GLY A 198 -22.84 -6.35 28.55
C GLY A 198 -21.98 -5.42 29.44
N THR A 199 -22.29 -4.12 29.45
CA THR A 199 -21.69 -3.11 30.33
C THR A 199 -22.72 -2.02 30.62
N THR A 200 -22.65 -1.39 31.79
CA THR A 200 -23.53 -0.24 32.11
C THR A 200 -23.06 1.07 31.45
N LEU A 201 -21.85 1.08 30.87
CA LEU A 201 -21.29 2.29 30.27
C LEU A 201 -21.82 2.51 28.85
N ASN A 202 -21.96 3.78 28.52
CA ASN A 202 -22.08 4.28 27.15
C ASN A 202 -21.00 5.35 26.92
N LEU A 203 -20.95 5.93 25.71
CA LEU A 203 -19.93 6.92 25.37
C LEU A 203 -19.88 8.11 26.36
N LYS A 204 -21.05 8.58 26.81
CA LYS A 204 -21.18 9.72 27.75
C LYS A 204 -20.57 9.40 29.12
N SER A 205 -20.75 8.19 29.63
CA SER A 205 -20.19 7.78 30.93
C SER A 205 -18.75 7.28 30.82
N PHE A 206 -18.39 6.64 29.71
CA PHE A 206 -17.07 6.07 29.47
C PHE A 206 -15.98 7.15 29.42
N LEU A 207 -16.14 8.19 28.60
CA LEU A 207 -15.12 9.22 28.40
C LEU A 207 -14.63 9.90 29.70
N PRO A 208 -15.51 10.44 30.57
CA PRO A 208 -15.03 11.04 31.81
C PRO A 208 -14.48 10.01 32.79
N LEU A 209 -14.99 8.77 32.78
CA LEU A 209 -14.56 7.72 33.70
C LEU A 209 -13.16 7.20 33.33
N ILE A 210 -12.88 6.92 32.06
CA ILE A 210 -11.55 6.45 31.65
C ILE A 210 -10.49 7.50 31.95
N VAL A 211 -10.77 8.79 31.73
CA VAL A 211 -9.85 9.89 32.06
C VAL A 211 -9.53 9.91 33.56
N LYS A 212 -10.54 9.82 34.43
CA LYS A 212 -10.31 9.76 35.88
C LYS A 212 -9.41 8.58 36.28
N TYR A 213 -9.70 7.39 35.74
CA TYR A 213 -9.01 6.16 36.09
C TYR A 213 -7.59 6.08 35.52
N SER A 214 -7.31 6.80 34.44
CA SER A 214 -5.95 6.97 33.91
C SER A 214 -5.13 8.02 34.67
N LEU A 215 -5.78 9.03 35.28
CA LEU A 215 -5.08 10.11 36.00
C LEU A 215 -4.59 9.70 37.39
N ASP A 216 -5.42 8.99 38.16
CA ASP A 216 -5.06 8.45 39.49
C ASP A 216 -5.52 6.99 39.58
N PRO A 217 -4.63 6.03 39.27
CA PRO A 217 -4.99 4.62 39.30
C PRO A 217 -5.31 4.09 40.70
N ASP A 218 -4.89 4.76 41.77
CA ASP A 218 -5.04 4.26 43.13
C ASP A 218 -6.34 4.75 43.78
N HIS A 219 -6.73 5.99 43.51
CA HIS A 219 -7.94 6.61 44.08
C HIS A 219 -8.78 7.35 43.03
N PRO A 220 -9.23 6.69 41.96
CA PRO A 220 -9.85 7.37 40.83
C PRO A 220 -11.27 7.89 41.08
N ALA A 221 -12.02 7.30 42.01
CA ALA A 221 -13.39 7.72 42.30
C ALA A 221 -13.43 8.94 43.22
N TYR A 222 -12.45 9.10 44.11
CA TYR A 222 -12.37 10.21 45.06
C TYR A 222 -10.98 10.35 45.69
N TYR A 223 -10.72 11.41 46.47
CA TYR A 223 -9.46 11.56 47.20
C TYR A 223 -9.19 10.42 48.21
N SER A 224 -7.92 10.08 48.38
CA SER A 224 -7.42 8.97 49.21
C SER A 224 -7.96 8.93 50.64
N HIS A 225 -8.24 10.07 51.27
CA HIS A 225 -8.78 10.11 52.64
C HIS A 225 -10.13 9.37 52.78
N ARG A 226 -10.96 9.28 51.73
CA ARG A 226 -12.21 8.51 51.78
C ARG A 226 -11.97 7.01 51.75
N TYR A 227 -10.96 6.55 51.02
CA TYR A 227 -10.56 5.14 50.98
C TYR A 227 -9.99 4.72 52.32
N LEU A 228 -9.07 5.51 52.88
CA LEU A 228 -8.49 5.27 54.21
C LEU A 228 -9.55 5.27 55.31
N GLN A 229 -10.53 6.18 55.23
CA GLN A 229 -11.64 6.23 56.19
C GLN A 229 -12.51 4.97 56.11
N ASP A 230 -12.80 4.48 54.91
CA ASP A 230 -13.56 3.25 54.70
C ASP A 230 -12.79 2.04 55.27
N GLN A 231 -11.49 1.92 54.98
CA GLN A 231 -10.63 0.87 55.53
C GLN A 231 -10.60 0.91 57.07
N LEU A 232 -10.50 2.10 57.67
CA LEU A 232 -10.48 2.28 59.13
C LEU A 232 -11.76 1.74 59.80
N ILE A 233 -12.91 1.89 59.15
CA ILE A 233 -14.21 1.42 59.67
C ILE A 233 -14.59 0.02 59.16
N GLY A 234 -13.66 -0.70 58.52
CA GLY A 234 -13.86 -2.05 58.01
C GLY A 234 -14.81 -2.13 56.80
N LYS A 235 -14.90 -1.06 56.00
CA LYS A 235 -15.64 -1.01 54.72
C LYS A 235 -14.68 -1.02 53.53
N GLY A 236 -15.19 -1.50 52.40
CA GLY A 236 -14.48 -1.52 51.11
C GLY A 236 -15.35 -0.96 49.97
N ASP A 237 -16.23 0.00 50.26
CA ASP A 237 -17.24 0.46 49.29
C ASP A 237 -16.56 1.15 48.09
N TRP A 238 -15.51 1.95 48.34
CA TRP A 238 -14.72 2.60 47.27
C TRP A 238 -13.89 1.62 46.45
N GLU A 239 -13.21 0.66 47.09
CA GLU A 239 -12.46 -0.39 46.40
C GLU A 239 -13.37 -1.23 45.51
N LYS A 240 -14.57 -1.56 46.00
CA LYS A 240 -15.58 -2.27 45.24
C LYS A 240 -16.11 -1.44 44.06
N LEU A 241 -16.43 -0.16 44.27
CA LEU A 241 -16.83 0.76 43.20
C LEU A 241 -15.77 0.84 42.10
N ASP A 242 -14.50 0.92 42.48
CA ASP A 242 -13.40 0.98 41.53
C ASP A 242 -13.21 -0.32 40.76
N ALA A 243 -13.33 -1.47 41.44
CA ALA A 243 -13.31 -2.76 40.77
C ALA A 243 -14.47 -2.88 39.75
N ASP A 244 -15.68 -2.50 40.15
CA ASP A 244 -16.86 -2.52 39.27
C ASP A 244 -16.70 -1.57 38.07
N ASN A 245 -16.17 -0.36 38.31
CA ASN A 245 -15.91 0.60 37.24
C ASN A 245 -14.81 0.12 36.29
N ARG A 246 -13.72 -0.48 36.79
CA ARG A 246 -12.67 -1.07 35.94
C ARG A 246 -13.22 -2.20 35.07
N ASN A 247 -14.00 -3.11 35.64
CA ASN A 247 -14.65 -4.18 34.87
C ASN A 247 -15.56 -3.63 33.77
N ASN A 248 -16.33 -2.57 34.07
CA ASN A 248 -17.19 -1.92 33.08
C ASN A 248 -16.40 -1.17 31.99
N LEU A 249 -15.30 -0.50 32.36
CA LEU A 249 -14.38 0.18 31.43
C LEU A 249 -13.72 -0.82 30.49
N GLU A 250 -13.21 -1.93 31.03
CA GLU A 250 -12.60 -3.02 30.25
C GLU A 250 -13.62 -3.64 29.29
N ALA A 251 -14.83 -3.95 29.75
CA ALA A 251 -15.88 -4.49 28.90
C ALA A 251 -16.27 -3.53 27.77
N TYR A 252 -16.43 -2.23 28.07
CA TYR A 252 -16.77 -1.22 27.05
C TYR A 252 -15.64 -1.03 26.03
N LEU A 253 -14.38 -0.98 26.49
CA LEU A 253 -13.22 -0.87 25.60
C LEU A 253 -13.06 -2.12 24.72
N ALA A 254 -13.25 -3.31 25.28
CA ALA A 254 -13.22 -4.56 24.52
C ALA A 254 -14.33 -4.60 23.46
N ASN A 255 -15.53 -4.11 23.78
CA ASN A 255 -16.61 -3.97 22.80
C ASN A 255 -16.25 -2.99 21.68
N ILE A 256 -15.66 -1.82 22.00
CA ILE A 256 -15.21 -0.86 20.97
C ILE A 256 -14.23 -1.54 20.01
N ARG A 257 -13.18 -2.16 20.54
CA ARG A 257 -12.17 -2.87 19.73
C ARG A 257 -12.81 -3.96 18.87
N THR A 258 -13.76 -4.71 19.42
CA THR A 258 -14.52 -5.74 18.68
C THR A 258 -15.32 -5.12 17.53
N MET A 259 -15.97 -3.97 17.75
CA MET A 259 -16.72 -3.26 16.71
C MET A 259 -15.80 -2.71 15.60
N GLU A 260 -14.59 -2.27 15.95
CA GLU A 260 -13.57 -1.85 14.97
C GLU A 260 -13.09 -3.02 14.10
N GLU A 261 -12.83 -4.19 14.70
CA GLU A 261 -12.51 -5.42 13.97
C GLU A 261 -13.68 -5.86 13.08
N LEU A 262 -14.91 -5.82 13.58
CA LEU A 262 -16.10 -6.18 12.81
C LEU A 262 -16.27 -5.28 11.57
N THR A 263 -16.00 -3.98 11.70
CA THR A 263 -16.06 -3.05 10.56
C THR A 263 -15.10 -3.48 9.45
N ARG A 264 -13.86 -3.81 9.82
CA ARG A 264 -12.84 -4.31 8.88
C ARG A 264 -13.25 -5.63 8.24
N LEU A 265 -13.70 -6.59 9.05
CA LEU A 265 -14.13 -7.91 8.56
C LEU A 265 -15.31 -7.80 7.58
N GLN A 266 -16.28 -6.92 7.85
CA GLN A 266 -17.42 -6.72 6.96
C GLN A 266 -17.02 -6.11 5.62
N VAL A 267 -16.11 -5.13 5.61
CA VAL A 267 -15.57 -4.55 4.36
C VAL A 267 -14.87 -5.64 3.54
N ASN A 268 -14.04 -6.46 4.18
CA ASN A 268 -13.29 -7.52 3.53
C ASN A 268 -14.20 -8.66 3.04
N LEU A 269 -15.24 -9.01 3.80
CA LEU A 269 -16.25 -9.99 3.40
C LEU A 269 -16.99 -9.54 2.13
N ALA A 270 -17.42 -8.27 2.08
CA ALA A 270 -18.11 -7.72 0.91
C ALA A 270 -17.25 -7.79 -0.36
N LEU A 271 -15.93 -7.59 -0.24
CA LEU A 271 -15.00 -7.73 -1.36
C LEU A 271 -14.87 -9.19 -1.81
N LEU A 272 -14.73 -10.13 -0.87
CA LEU A 272 -14.69 -11.56 -1.20
C LEU A 272 -15.97 -12.02 -1.91
N GLU A 273 -17.14 -11.62 -1.42
CA GLU A 273 -18.43 -11.94 -2.04
C GLU A 273 -18.55 -11.36 -3.46
N LYS A 274 -18.10 -10.11 -3.66
CA LYS A 274 -18.06 -9.46 -4.97
C LYS A 274 -17.21 -10.29 -5.94
N HIS A 275 -16.01 -10.69 -5.52
CA HIS A 275 -15.09 -11.45 -6.36
C HIS A 275 -15.52 -12.90 -6.57
N GLN A 276 -16.24 -13.51 -5.62
CA GLN A 276 -16.84 -14.83 -5.81
C GLN A 276 -17.92 -14.82 -6.89
N LYS A 277 -18.76 -13.77 -6.91
CA LYS A 277 -19.73 -13.58 -8.00
C LYS A 277 -19.02 -13.44 -9.34
N GLU A 278 -17.90 -12.73 -9.38
CA GLU A 278 -17.10 -12.60 -10.59
C GLU A 278 -16.45 -13.92 -11.02
N PHE A 279 -15.95 -14.74 -10.08
CA PHE A 279 -15.42 -16.07 -10.34
C PHE A 279 -16.48 -16.98 -10.98
N LEU A 280 -17.67 -17.05 -10.37
CA LEU A 280 -18.78 -17.85 -10.89
C LEU A 280 -19.24 -17.39 -12.28
N ALA A 281 -19.15 -16.08 -12.56
CA ALA A 281 -19.61 -15.51 -13.83
C ALA A 281 -18.59 -15.66 -14.98
N LYS A 282 -17.29 -15.46 -14.72
CA LYS A 282 -16.26 -15.43 -15.79
C LYS A 282 -15.36 -16.67 -15.83
N GLY A 283 -15.49 -17.57 -14.86
CA GLY A 283 -14.78 -18.85 -14.83
C GLY A 283 -13.46 -18.82 -14.06
N PRO A 284 -12.69 -19.93 -14.12
CA PRO A 284 -11.55 -20.20 -13.24
C PRO A 284 -10.24 -19.56 -13.66
N THR A 285 -10.19 -18.86 -14.79
CA THR A 285 -8.98 -18.23 -15.32
C THR A 285 -9.24 -16.82 -15.82
N ILE A 286 -8.17 -16.04 -15.94
CA ILE A 286 -8.16 -14.72 -16.57
C ILE A 286 -6.93 -14.59 -17.45
N ASP A 287 -7.14 -14.11 -18.67
CA ASP A 287 -6.03 -13.73 -19.55
C ASP A 287 -5.64 -12.29 -19.28
N VAL A 288 -4.34 -12.07 -19.08
CA VAL A 288 -3.75 -10.75 -18.86
C VAL A 288 -2.67 -10.46 -19.88
N GLU A 289 -2.52 -9.19 -20.25
CA GLU A 289 -1.41 -8.74 -21.07
C GLU A 289 -0.18 -8.47 -20.21
N VAL A 290 0.96 -9.08 -20.58
CA VAL A 290 2.26 -8.82 -19.97
C VAL A 290 3.21 -8.35 -21.07
N ALA A 291 3.78 -7.17 -20.90
CA ALA A 291 4.75 -6.60 -21.83
C ALA A 291 6.14 -6.51 -21.21
N GLY A 292 7.15 -6.65 -22.07
CA GLY A 292 8.53 -6.31 -21.79
C GLY A 292 8.96 -5.16 -22.70
N LEU A 293 9.61 -4.15 -22.12
CA LEU A 293 10.22 -3.03 -22.83
C LEU A 293 11.71 -2.94 -22.49
N ARG A 294 12.53 -2.75 -23.52
CA ARG A 294 13.94 -2.40 -23.41
C ARG A 294 14.23 -1.14 -24.20
N ILE A 295 14.87 -0.16 -23.57
CA ILE A 295 15.41 1.03 -24.22
C ILE A 295 16.85 1.22 -23.73
N GLY A 296 17.82 0.82 -24.55
CA GLY A 296 19.22 0.76 -24.14
C GLY A 296 19.40 -0.18 -22.94
N ASP A 297 19.79 0.40 -21.81
CA ASP A 297 19.94 -0.31 -20.54
C ASP A 297 18.72 -0.28 -19.63
N PHE A 298 17.67 0.46 -19.96
CA PHE A 298 16.43 0.45 -19.21
C PHE A 298 15.60 -0.78 -19.59
N ARG A 299 15.14 -1.56 -18.60
CA ARG A 299 14.25 -2.71 -18.77
C ARG A 299 13.00 -2.50 -17.91
N LEU A 300 11.84 -2.80 -18.48
CA LEU A 300 10.55 -2.70 -17.78
C LEU A 300 9.69 -3.92 -18.10
N VAL A 301 9.10 -4.53 -17.08
CA VAL A 301 8.04 -5.54 -17.24
C VAL A 301 6.73 -4.97 -16.72
N THR A 302 5.63 -5.21 -17.42
CA THR A 302 4.33 -4.64 -17.08
C THR A 302 3.36 -5.68 -16.55
N PHE A 303 2.39 -5.26 -15.74
CA PHE A 303 1.31 -6.10 -15.25
C PHE A 303 0.00 -5.30 -15.04
N PRO A 304 -1.18 -5.85 -15.39
CA PRO A 304 -2.45 -5.13 -15.32
C PRO A 304 -3.09 -5.21 -13.92
N GLY A 305 -2.33 -5.02 -12.85
CA GLY A 305 -2.81 -5.10 -11.48
C GLY A 305 -1.98 -4.29 -10.49
N GLU A 306 -2.48 -4.14 -9.28
CA GLU A 306 -1.76 -3.49 -8.17
C GLU A 306 -0.83 -4.50 -7.51
N LEU A 307 0.37 -4.65 -8.09
CA LEU A 307 1.42 -5.51 -7.56
C LEU A 307 1.93 -5.00 -6.22
N THR A 308 2.05 -5.87 -5.22
CA THR A 308 2.73 -5.53 -3.96
C THR A 308 4.24 -5.42 -4.15
N VAL A 309 4.87 -4.64 -3.28
CA VAL A 309 6.28 -4.25 -3.40
C VAL A 309 7.23 -5.45 -3.43
N ARG A 310 6.90 -6.53 -2.70
CA ARG A 310 7.70 -7.76 -2.69
C ARG A 310 7.83 -8.39 -4.07
N ILE A 311 6.80 -8.33 -4.91
CA ILE A 311 6.84 -8.84 -6.29
C ILE A 311 7.86 -8.06 -7.12
N GLY A 312 7.85 -6.73 -6.99
CA GLY A 312 8.82 -5.85 -7.64
C GLY A 312 10.26 -6.18 -7.21
N LEU A 313 10.48 -6.29 -5.89
CA LEU A 313 11.78 -6.64 -5.31
C LEU A 313 12.29 -8.02 -5.76
N HIS A 314 11.42 -9.02 -5.89
CA HIS A 314 11.79 -10.34 -6.41
C HIS A 314 12.28 -10.27 -7.86
N ILE A 315 11.53 -9.58 -8.73
CA ILE A 315 11.87 -9.43 -10.14
C ILE A 315 13.18 -8.66 -10.31
N LYS A 316 13.35 -7.55 -9.57
CA LYS A 316 14.60 -6.76 -9.54
C LYS A 316 15.78 -7.64 -9.14
N LYS A 317 15.67 -8.37 -8.03
CA LYS A 317 16.72 -9.25 -7.51
C LYS A 317 17.07 -10.40 -8.47
N ALA A 318 16.08 -10.94 -9.18
CA ALA A 318 16.29 -12.05 -10.11
C ALA A 318 16.86 -11.61 -11.47
N SER A 319 16.78 -10.31 -11.79
CA SER A 319 17.24 -9.79 -13.06
C SER A 319 18.77 -9.70 -13.12
N PRO A 320 19.42 -10.09 -14.23
CA PRO A 320 20.85 -9.86 -14.44
C PRO A 320 21.15 -8.41 -14.88
N HIS A 321 20.14 -7.55 -15.02
CA HIS A 321 20.28 -6.17 -15.47
C HIS A 321 19.97 -5.20 -14.34
N GLU A 322 20.92 -4.32 -14.05
CA GLU A 322 20.84 -3.32 -12.98
C GLU A 322 19.57 -2.46 -13.06
N PHE A 323 19.24 -1.96 -14.25
CA PHE A 323 18.09 -1.07 -14.44
C PHE A 323 16.85 -1.84 -14.92
N THR A 324 16.40 -2.78 -14.08
CA THR A 324 15.17 -3.54 -14.30
C THR A 324 14.08 -3.04 -13.38
N PHE A 325 12.94 -2.66 -13.96
CA PHE A 325 11.82 -2.12 -13.22
C PHE A 325 10.53 -2.85 -13.56
N VAL A 326 9.50 -2.62 -12.76
CA VAL A 326 8.17 -3.21 -12.95
C VAL A 326 7.14 -2.09 -12.97
N ALA A 327 6.24 -2.13 -13.94
CA ALA A 327 5.09 -1.24 -14.02
C ALA A 327 3.81 -2.02 -13.71
N GLY A 328 3.16 -1.66 -12.61
CA GLY A 328 1.78 -2.10 -12.37
C GLY A 328 0.80 -1.33 -13.25
N TYR A 329 -0.50 -1.55 -13.04
CA TYR A 329 -1.57 -0.70 -13.61
C TYR A 329 -1.54 -0.53 -15.13
N THR A 330 -0.93 -1.47 -15.86
CA THR A 330 -0.62 -1.30 -17.28
C THR A 330 -1.40 -2.28 -18.14
N ASN A 331 -2.04 -1.80 -19.19
CA ASN A 331 -2.76 -2.58 -20.22
C ASN A 331 -3.92 -3.43 -19.68
N GLY A 332 -4.53 -2.98 -18.59
CA GLY A 332 -5.68 -3.61 -17.95
C GLY A 332 -5.70 -3.33 -16.45
N TYR A 333 -6.74 -3.80 -15.78
CA TYR A 333 -6.85 -3.70 -14.33
C TYR A 333 -7.60 -4.92 -13.76
N ILE A 334 -6.90 -5.68 -12.92
CA ILE A 334 -7.41 -6.90 -12.27
C ILE A 334 -7.29 -6.82 -10.74
N TYR A 335 -7.46 -5.61 -10.19
CA TYR A 335 -7.40 -5.31 -8.76
C TYR A 335 -6.01 -5.58 -8.15
N TYR A 336 -5.96 -6.01 -6.88
CA TYR A 336 -4.71 -6.27 -6.18
C TYR A 336 -4.09 -7.59 -6.59
N SER A 337 -2.76 -7.61 -6.57
CA SER A 337 -1.96 -8.80 -6.89
C SER A 337 -0.91 -9.00 -5.79
N PRO A 338 -1.36 -9.45 -4.60
CA PRO A 338 -0.51 -9.72 -3.45
C PRO A 338 0.19 -11.09 -3.59
N THR A 339 1.29 -11.27 -2.87
CA THR A 339 2.06 -12.52 -2.89
C THR A 339 1.21 -13.72 -2.47
N ALA A 340 1.61 -14.92 -2.87
CA ALA A 340 1.03 -16.19 -2.42
C ALA A 340 1.05 -16.34 -0.88
N GLU A 341 2.01 -15.71 -0.21
CA GLU A 341 2.07 -15.62 1.26
C GLU A 341 1.00 -14.67 1.80
N GLN A 342 0.90 -13.45 1.25
CA GLN A 342 -0.10 -12.45 1.65
C GLN A 342 -1.53 -12.96 1.46
N LEU A 343 -1.80 -13.76 0.42
CA LEU A 343 -3.11 -14.39 0.17
C LEU A 343 -3.55 -15.37 1.27
N LYS A 344 -2.65 -15.81 2.17
CA LYS A 344 -2.99 -16.70 3.30
C LYS A 344 -3.51 -15.93 4.53
N ASN A 345 -3.33 -14.61 4.58
CA ASN A 345 -3.77 -13.78 5.71
C ASN A 345 -5.28 -13.92 5.94
N PRO A 346 -5.81 -14.07 7.19
CA PRO A 346 -7.22 -14.31 7.49
C PRO A 346 -8.23 -13.15 7.25
N GLY A 347 -7.98 -12.27 6.28
CA GLY A 347 -8.96 -11.29 5.82
C GLY A 347 -8.94 -10.02 6.64
N TYR A 348 -7.75 -9.65 7.10
CA TYR A 348 -7.50 -8.44 7.89
C TYR A 348 -6.83 -7.34 7.07
N ALA A 349 -6.43 -7.63 5.83
CA ALA A 349 -5.89 -6.66 4.90
C ALA A 349 -6.70 -6.68 3.60
N GLN A 350 -7.04 -5.51 3.07
CA GLN A 350 -7.92 -5.43 1.91
C GLN A 350 -7.28 -6.08 0.67
N GLU A 351 -5.97 -5.99 0.47
CA GLU A 351 -5.34 -6.45 -0.78
C GLU A 351 -5.50 -7.95 -1.01
N ASP A 352 -5.60 -8.76 0.05
CA ASP A 352 -5.82 -10.21 -0.06
C ASP A 352 -7.30 -10.61 -0.24
N CYS A 353 -8.21 -9.67 0.05
CA CYS A 353 -9.65 -9.80 -0.14
C CYS A 353 -10.12 -9.15 -1.46
N ASP A 354 -9.40 -8.15 -1.95
CA ASP A 354 -9.63 -7.44 -3.21
C ASP A 354 -8.72 -7.96 -4.33
N SER A 355 -8.52 -9.27 -4.34
CA SER A 355 -7.75 -9.99 -5.35
C SER A 355 -8.57 -11.13 -5.92
N VAL A 356 -8.55 -11.26 -7.25
CA VAL A 356 -9.23 -12.34 -7.97
C VAL A 356 -8.31 -13.54 -8.23
N LEU A 357 -7.01 -13.41 -7.94
CA LEU A 357 -5.98 -14.38 -8.35
C LEU A 357 -5.79 -15.50 -7.33
N ALA A 358 -5.64 -16.73 -7.82
CA ALA A 358 -5.22 -17.86 -6.99
C ALA A 358 -3.70 -17.81 -6.73
N PRO A 359 -3.18 -18.36 -5.62
CA PRO A 359 -1.78 -18.19 -5.19
C PRO A 359 -0.71 -18.49 -6.24
N GLU A 360 -0.98 -19.40 -7.17
CA GLU A 360 -0.08 -19.81 -8.25
C GLU A 360 0.22 -18.66 -9.24
N TRP A 361 -0.58 -17.60 -9.25
CA TRP A 361 -0.38 -16.44 -10.13
C TRP A 361 1.02 -15.85 -9.98
N GLN A 362 1.55 -15.81 -8.75
CA GLN A 362 2.82 -15.17 -8.43
C GLN A 362 3.95 -15.86 -9.19
N GLU A 363 4.06 -17.19 -9.05
CA GLU A 363 5.13 -17.97 -9.69
C GLU A 363 5.02 -17.89 -11.22
N LEU A 364 3.79 -17.95 -11.75
CA LEU A 364 3.52 -17.82 -13.19
C LEU A 364 3.99 -16.48 -13.73
N PHE A 365 3.66 -15.38 -13.03
CA PHE A 365 4.07 -14.04 -13.43
C PHE A 365 5.58 -13.82 -13.29
N GLU A 366 6.17 -14.14 -12.13
CA GLU A 366 7.62 -13.95 -11.91
C GLU A 366 8.44 -14.77 -12.92
N THR A 367 8.02 -16.01 -13.22
CA THR A 367 8.65 -16.83 -14.26
C THR A 367 8.49 -16.22 -15.65
N ARG A 368 7.31 -15.68 -15.98
CA ARG A 368 7.06 -15.01 -17.27
C ARG A 368 7.90 -13.74 -17.40
N ALA A 369 7.99 -12.94 -16.34
CA ALA A 369 8.79 -11.72 -16.28
C ALA A 369 10.27 -12.03 -16.54
N ALA A 370 10.83 -13.03 -15.85
CA ALA A 370 12.22 -13.46 -16.07
C ALA A 370 12.49 -13.91 -17.53
N LYS A 371 11.55 -14.66 -18.13
CA LYS A 371 11.63 -15.06 -19.54
C LYS A 371 11.58 -13.87 -20.49
N LEU A 372 10.70 -12.89 -20.24
CA LEU A 372 10.61 -11.67 -21.04
C LEU A 372 11.90 -10.85 -20.96
N ILE A 373 12.42 -10.64 -19.75
CA ILE A 373 13.69 -9.93 -19.52
C ILE A 373 14.82 -10.61 -20.31
N LYS A 374 14.92 -11.94 -20.26
CA LYS A 374 15.91 -12.70 -21.05
C LYS A 374 15.74 -12.47 -22.56
N LYS A 375 14.52 -12.60 -23.08
CA LYS A 375 14.22 -12.40 -24.52
C LYS A 375 14.56 -10.98 -25.00
N LEU A 376 14.33 -9.96 -24.16
CA LEU A 376 14.68 -8.56 -24.48
C LEU A 376 16.20 -8.38 -24.67
N SER A 377 17.01 -9.20 -24.02
CA SER A 377 18.48 -9.14 -24.07
C SER A 377 19.08 -9.90 -25.26
N GLU A 378 18.35 -10.88 -25.80
CA GLU A 378 18.78 -11.66 -26.97
C GLU A 378 18.55 -10.91 -28.29
N LYS A 379 17.65 -9.92 -28.32
CA LYS A 379 17.42 -9.07 -29.48
C LYS A 379 18.50 -7.98 -29.58
N LYS A 380 19.19 -7.97 -30.72
CA LYS A 380 20.24 -7.00 -31.07
C LYS A 380 19.66 -5.74 -31.68
#